data_AF-A0A6V7V460-F1
#
_entry.id   AF-A0A6V7V460-F1
#
_cell.length_a   1.000
_cell.length_b   1.000
_cell.length_c   1.000
_cell.angle_alpha   90.00
_cell.angle_beta   90.00
_cell.angle_gamma   90.00
#
_symmetry.space_group_name_H-M   'P 1'
#
loop_
_entity.id
_entity.type
_entity.pdbx_description
1 polymer ?
#
loop_
_entity_poly.entity_id
_entity_poly.type
_entity_poly.pdbx_seq_one_letter_code
_entity_poly.pdbx_strand_id
1 'polypeptide(L)'
;MTRLYREGRTETVRSCTVESCDFVRAMLDEKQTREERLRLLRVAADRHQQLYRDAMCGKGIDRHLFALYVVMRYLEESSPLFDKIFPPQYLLSTSQTPLNQCEVECPTVEMKDKLKLVSAGGGFGPVTDTGYGVSYIIAGEDQISFHISSKKSAENTSSKKFREDLKSTLRQMRELFA
;
A
#
# COMPACT_ATOMS: atom_id res chain seq x y z
N MET A 1 -6.79 -5.88 -6.88
CA MET A 1 -7.64 -7.10 -6.81
C MET A 1 -7.54 -7.85 -8.13
N THR A 2 -7.63 -9.18 -8.15
CA THR A 2 -7.54 -9.99 -9.38
C THR A 2 -8.91 -10.47 -9.88
N ARG A 3 -9.98 -9.73 -9.59
CA ARG A 3 -11.37 -10.09 -9.92
C ARG A 3 -11.69 -10.14 -11.43
N LEU A 4 -10.73 -9.84 -12.30
CA LEU A 4 -10.81 -10.10 -13.74
C LEU A 4 -10.78 -11.61 -14.06
N TYR A 5 -10.23 -12.41 -13.16
CA TYR A 5 -10.13 -13.86 -13.30
C TYR A 5 -11.21 -14.55 -12.46
N ARG A 6 -11.68 -15.71 -12.94
CA ARG A 6 -12.61 -16.58 -12.18
C ARG A 6 -12.00 -16.89 -10.82
N GLU A 7 -12.79 -16.70 -9.76
CA GLU A 7 -12.38 -16.92 -8.35
C GLU A 7 -11.17 -16.04 -7.89
N GLY A 8 -10.82 -15.02 -8.67
CA GLY A 8 -9.73 -14.10 -8.36
C GLY A 8 -9.97 -13.31 -7.07
N ARG A 9 -8.97 -13.35 -6.18
CA ARG A 9 -8.95 -12.60 -4.92
C ARG A 9 -7.97 -11.43 -5.01
N THR A 10 -6.73 -11.64 -4.58
CA THR A 10 -5.72 -10.59 -4.46
C THR A 10 -4.37 -11.06 -5.00
N GLU A 11 -3.59 -10.10 -5.46
CA GLU A 11 -2.16 -10.20 -5.79
C GLU A 11 -1.43 -9.09 -5.01
N THR A 12 -0.14 -9.28 -4.72
CA THR A 12 0.69 -8.30 -4.02
C THR A 12 1.22 -7.24 -4.99
N VAL A 13 1.08 -5.97 -4.62
CA VAL A 13 1.80 -4.86 -5.25
C VAL A 13 2.98 -4.51 -4.34
N ARG A 14 4.21 -4.62 -4.85
CA ARG A 14 5.42 -4.29 -4.09
C ARG A 14 5.75 -2.80 -4.27
N SER A 15 5.24 -1.98 -3.35
CA SER A 15 5.37 -0.51 -3.43
C SER A 15 6.81 0.01 -3.28
N CYS A 16 7.71 -0.76 -2.65
CA CYS A 16 9.11 -0.42 -2.53
C CYS A 16 9.86 -0.83 -3.80
N THR A 17 10.01 0.13 -4.71
CA THR A 17 10.74 0.01 -5.98
C THR A 17 11.98 0.89 -6.00
N VAL A 18 12.87 0.69 -6.98
CA VAL A 18 14.03 1.57 -7.20
C VAL A 18 13.58 3.03 -7.38
N GLU A 19 12.56 3.25 -8.20
CA GLU A 19 11.98 4.57 -8.47
C GLU A 19 11.42 5.23 -7.20
N SER A 20 10.73 4.45 -6.34
CA SER A 20 10.26 4.97 -5.05
C SER A 20 11.42 5.35 -4.12
N CYS A 21 12.51 4.58 -4.15
CA CYS A 21 13.68 4.86 -3.32
C CYS A 21 14.43 6.09 -3.83
N ASP A 22 14.54 6.26 -5.14
CA ASP A 22 15.20 7.41 -5.74
C ASP A 22 14.43 8.71 -5.45
N PHE A 23 13.09 8.67 -5.53
CA PHE A 23 12.24 9.76 -5.08
C PHE A 23 12.45 10.10 -3.59
N VAL A 24 12.41 9.11 -2.70
CA VAL A 24 12.60 9.33 -1.26
C VAL A 24 13.99 9.89 -0.96
N ARG A 25 15.05 9.36 -1.60
CA ARG A 25 16.41 9.90 -1.44
C ARG A 25 16.50 11.34 -1.91
N ALA A 26 15.87 11.69 -3.02
CA ALA A 26 15.87 13.06 -3.52
C ALA A 26 15.09 14.03 -2.64
N MET A 27 14.02 13.58 -1.99
CA MET A 27 13.29 14.37 -0.98
C MET A 27 14.14 14.68 0.25
N LEU A 28 15.03 13.77 0.65
CA LEU A 28 15.89 13.92 1.81
C LEU A 28 17.21 14.66 1.51
N ASP A 29 17.58 14.80 0.25
CA ASP A 29 18.81 15.50 -0.17
C ASP A 29 18.55 17.00 -0.36
N GLU A 30 19.10 17.83 0.53
CA GLU A 30 19.00 19.29 0.51
C GLU A 30 19.53 19.93 -0.78
N LYS A 31 20.40 19.23 -1.52
CA LYS A 31 20.97 19.72 -2.78
C LYS A 31 20.05 19.53 -3.98
N GLN A 32 18.98 18.76 -3.84
CA GLN A 32 18.04 18.51 -4.94
C GLN A 32 17.10 19.67 -5.16
N THR A 33 16.83 19.97 -6.42
CA THR A 33 15.86 20.98 -6.81
C THR A 33 14.43 20.46 -6.62
N ARG A 34 13.48 21.39 -6.49
CA ARG A 34 12.06 21.07 -6.44
C ARG A 34 11.62 20.35 -7.72
N GLU A 35 12.12 20.79 -8.87
CA GLU A 35 11.81 20.26 -10.19
C GLU A 35 12.24 18.80 -10.31
N GLU A 36 13.44 18.47 -9.79
CA GLU A 36 13.94 17.10 -9.82
C GLU A 36 13.17 16.18 -8.87
N ARG A 37 12.86 16.67 -7.65
CA ARG A 37 11.99 15.94 -6.70
C ARG A 37 10.62 15.65 -7.31
N LEU A 38 10.01 16.62 -7.98
CA LEU A 38 8.72 16.47 -8.66
C LEU A 38 8.81 15.49 -9.85
N ARG A 39 9.90 15.55 -10.63
CA ARG A 39 10.16 14.60 -11.72
C ARG A 39 10.23 13.16 -11.18
N LEU A 40 11.02 12.94 -10.14
CA LEU A 40 11.17 11.61 -9.52
C LEU A 40 9.89 11.12 -8.86
N LEU A 41 9.09 12.02 -8.25
CA LEU A 41 7.76 11.68 -7.74
C LEU A 41 6.86 11.12 -8.86
N ARG A 42 6.80 11.79 -10.01
CA ARG A 42 6.00 11.33 -11.16
C ARG A 42 6.47 9.95 -11.65
N VAL A 43 7.78 9.76 -11.80
CA VAL A 43 8.37 8.46 -12.19
C VAL A 43 7.99 7.35 -11.19
N ALA A 44 8.10 7.61 -9.89
CA ALA A 44 7.72 6.65 -8.86
C ALA A 44 6.22 6.32 -8.88
N ALA A 45 5.37 7.33 -9.08
CA ALA A 45 3.91 7.17 -9.18
C ALA A 45 3.50 6.36 -10.41
N ASP A 46 4.10 6.65 -11.58
CA ASP A 46 3.87 5.93 -12.83
C ASP A 46 4.28 4.46 -12.71
N ARG A 47 5.42 4.20 -12.05
CA ARG A 47 5.85 2.83 -11.77
C ARG A 47 4.87 2.10 -10.86
N HIS A 48 4.41 2.74 -9.80
CA HIS A 48 3.45 2.14 -8.87
C HIS A 48 2.12 1.82 -9.58
N GLN A 49 1.62 2.74 -10.40
CA GLN A 49 0.43 2.55 -11.25
C GLN A 49 0.60 1.38 -12.23
N GLN A 50 1.77 1.26 -12.84
CA GLN A 50 2.08 0.14 -13.73
C GLN A 50 2.04 -1.20 -12.98
N LEU A 51 2.71 -1.28 -11.81
CA LEU A 51 2.70 -2.49 -10.97
C LEU A 51 1.29 -2.86 -10.51
N TYR A 52 0.46 -1.87 -10.18
CA TYR A 52 -0.93 -2.09 -9.80
C TYR A 52 -1.73 -2.72 -10.95
N ARG A 53 -1.61 -2.17 -12.18
CA ARG A 53 -2.26 -2.73 -13.38
C ARG A 53 -1.75 -4.15 -13.69
N ASP A 54 -0.45 -4.36 -13.61
CA ASP A 54 0.15 -5.68 -13.85
C ASP A 54 -0.36 -6.72 -12.83
N ALA A 55 -0.42 -6.37 -11.54
CA ALA A 55 -0.97 -7.23 -10.50
C ALA A 55 -2.47 -7.54 -10.73
N MET A 56 -3.27 -6.55 -11.16
CA MET A 56 -4.68 -6.78 -11.52
C MET A 56 -4.83 -7.76 -12.70
N CYS A 57 -3.93 -7.69 -13.67
CA CYS A 57 -3.87 -8.54 -14.86
C CYS A 57 -3.04 -9.82 -14.66
N GLY A 58 -2.90 -10.29 -13.41
CA GLY A 58 -2.26 -11.58 -13.12
C GLY A 58 -0.77 -11.67 -13.45
N LYS A 59 -0.09 -10.53 -13.63
CA LYS A 59 1.35 -10.44 -13.91
C LYS A 59 2.19 -10.19 -12.64
N GLY A 60 1.56 -10.27 -11.46
CA GLY A 60 2.29 -10.25 -10.20
C GLY A 60 3.06 -11.54 -9.96
N ILE A 61 4.07 -11.48 -9.09
CA ILE A 61 4.96 -12.62 -8.83
C ILE A 61 4.62 -13.35 -7.54
N ASP A 62 4.00 -12.68 -6.56
CA ASP A 62 3.88 -13.20 -5.20
C ASP A 62 2.96 -14.40 -5.11
N ARG A 63 1.78 -14.38 -5.76
CA ARG A 63 0.90 -15.56 -5.78
C ARG A 63 1.49 -16.71 -6.60
N HIS A 64 2.21 -16.39 -7.68
CA HIS A 64 2.91 -17.40 -8.47
C HIS A 64 4.00 -18.09 -7.65
N LEU A 65 4.88 -17.34 -6.99
CA LEU A 65 5.92 -17.88 -6.11
C LEU A 65 5.30 -18.67 -4.95
N PHE A 66 4.19 -18.21 -4.38
CA PHE A 66 3.49 -18.96 -3.34
C PHE A 66 2.90 -20.27 -3.84
N ALA A 67 2.33 -20.31 -5.05
CA ALA A 67 1.84 -21.55 -5.65
C ALA A 67 2.97 -22.57 -5.86
N LEU A 68 4.13 -22.12 -6.38
CA LEU A 68 5.31 -22.96 -6.53
C LEU A 68 5.82 -23.47 -5.18
N TYR A 69 5.84 -22.61 -4.15
CA TYR A 69 6.18 -23.02 -2.79
C TYR A 69 5.23 -24.11 -2.28
N VAL A 70 3.92 -23.96 -2.44
CA VAL A 70 2.92 -24.96 -2.00
C VAL A 70 3.13 -26.30 -2.72
N VAL A 71 3.36 -26.28 -4.04
CA VAL A 71 3.63 -27.50 -4.82
C VAL A 71 4.92 -28.16 -4.35
N MET A 72 6.01 -27.42 -4.16
CA MET A 72 7.27 -27.95 -3.63
C MET A 72 7.07 -28.63 -2.27
N ARG A 73 6.31 -28.01 -1.36
CA ARG A 73 5.99 -28.59 -0.05
C ARG A 73 5.16 -29.87 -0.17
N TYR A 74 4.23 -29.92 -1.12
CA TYR A 74 3.42 -31.12 -1.38
C TYR A 74 4.26 -32.28 -1.95
N LEU A 75 5.24 -31.98 -2.79
CA LEU A 75 6.17 -32.96 -3.37
C LEU A 75 7.30 -33.35 -2.41
N GLU A 76 7.35 -32.76 -1.21
CA GLU A 76 8.41 -32.97 -0.21
C GLU A 76 9.82 -32.62 -0.73
N GLU A 77 9.89 -31.69 -1.68
CA GLU A 77 11.15 -31.20 -2.23
C GLU A 77 11.71 -30.02 -1.41
N SER A 78 12.99 -29.75 -1.61
CA SER A 78 13.69 -28.60 -1.01
C SER A 78 14.23 -27.67 -2.09
N SER A 79 14.31 -26.40 -1.77
CA SER A 79 14.86 -25.39 -2.66
C SER A 79 15.51 -24.28 -1.85
N PRO A 80 16.83 -24.05 -2.02
CA PRO A 80 17.53 -22.96 -1.33
C PRO A 80 16.90 -21.59 -1.60
N LEU A 81 16.25 -21.41 -2.75
CA LEU A 81 15.52 -20.17 -3.06
C LEU A 81 14.28 -20.02 -2.17
N PHE A 82 13.44 -21.06 -2.10
CA PHE A 82 12.18 -21.00 -1.34
C PHE A 82 12.42 -20.95 0.16
N ASP A 83 13.45 -21.64 0.66
CA ASP A 83 13.88 -21.57 2.06
C ASP A 83 14.32 -20.14 2.46
N LYS A 84 14.84 -19.37 1.49
CA LYS A 84 15.28 -17.99 1.72
C LYS A 84 14.12 -16.98 1.70
N ILE A 85 13.11 -17.20 0.85
CA ILE A 85 12.06 -16.18 0.60
C ILE A 85 10.74 -16.47 1.31
N PHE A 86 10.53 -17.67 1.86
CA PHE A 86 9.33 -18.04 2.61
C PHE A 86 9.61 -18.39 4.08
N PRO A 87 8.70 -18.03 5.01
CA PRO A 87 7.54 -17.16 4.80
C PRO A 87 7.98 -15.69 4.58
N PRO A 88 7.36 -14.96 3.63
CA PRO A 88 7.73 -13.57 3.39
C PRO A 88 7.38 -12.70 4.60
N GLN A 89 8.31 -11.83 5.00
CA GLN A 89 8.09 -10.86 6.06
C GLN A 89 7.72 -9.50 5.45
N TYR A 90 6.47 -9.07 5.68
CA TYR A 90 6.01 -7.75 5.27
C TYR A 90 6.03 -6.81 6.47
N LEU A 91 7.11 -6.03 6.60
CA LEU A 91 7.25 -5.02 7.66
C LEU A 91 6.21 -3.89 7.53
N LEU A 92 5.66 -3.69 6.34
CA LEU A 92 4.53 -2.81 6.09
C LEU A 92 3.50 -3.57 5.24
N SER A 93 2.31 -3.76 5.79
CA SER A 93 1.16 -4.29 5.06
C SER A 93 0.16 -3.16 4.86
N THR A 94 -0.23 -2.92 3.60
CA THR A 94 -1.13 -1.81 3.23
C THR A 94 -2.32 -2.28 2.43
N SER A 95 -3.49 -1.67 2.65
CA SER A 95 -4.65 -1.88 1.78
C SER A 95 -5.45 -0.59 1.62
N GLN A 96 -5.79 -0.28 0.37
CA GLN A 96 -6.85 0.68 0.09
C GLN A 96 -8.20 -0.01 0.29
N THR A 97 -9.05 0.57 1.13
CA THR A 97 -10.44 0.14 1.26
C THR A 97 -11.26 0.92 0.23
N PRO A 98 -12.00 0.23 -0.67
CA PRO A 98 -12.83 0.92 -1.65
C PRO A 98 -13.98 1.64 -0.94
N LEU A 99 -14.37 2.79 -1.50
CA LEU A 99 -15.47 3.59 -0.98
C LEU A 99 -16.81 2.99 -1.41
N ASN A 100 -17.26 1.96 -0.69
CA ASN A 100 -18.55 1.32 -0.94
C ASN A 100 -19.59 1.65 0.15
N GLN A 101 -19.23 2.53 1.09
CA GLN A 101 -20.11 2.97 2.16
C GLN A 101 -21.22 3.86 1.58
N CYS A 102 -22.48 3.57 1.90
CA CYS A 102 -23.66 4.37 1.52
C CYS A 102 -24.09 4.29 0.05
N GLU A 103 -23.46 3.44 -0.78
CA GLU A 103 -23.88 3.26 -2.18
C GLU A 103 -25.26 2.61 -2.28
N VAL A 104 -25.46 1.52 -1.53
CA VAL A 104 -26.70 0.74 -1.51
C VAL A 104 -27.67 1.28 -0.46
N GLU A 105 -27.17 1.73 0.69
CA GLU A 105 -28.02 2.13 1.82
C GLU A 105 -28.62 3.55 1.68
N CYS A 106 -28.08 4.38 0.78
CA CYS A 106 -28.51 5.77 0.60
C CYS A 106 -28.73 6.13 -0.89
N PRO A 107 -29.62 5.43 -1.62
CA PRO A 107 -29.74 5.58 -3.08
C PRO A 107 -30.20 6.98 -3.52
N THR A 108 -30.91 7.71 -2.64
CA THR A 108 -31.49 9.04 -2.91
C THR A 108 -30.61 10.21 -2.47
N VAL A 109 -29.49 9.95 -1.79
CA VAL A 109 -28.59 11.00 -1.28
C VAL A 109 -27.60 11.39 -2.39
N GLU A 110 -27.44 12.69 -2.64
CA GLU A 110 -26.45 13.18 -3.58
C GLU A 110 -25.02 12.83 -3.15
N MET A 111 -24.13 12.62 -4.11
CA MET A 111 -22.74 12.21 -3.83
C MET A 111 -22.01 13.16 -2.87
N LYS A 112 -22.25 14.47 -3.00
CA LYS A 112 -21.65 15.50 -2.12
C LYS A 112 -22.05 15.32 -0.65
N ASP A 113 -23.25 14.82 -0.39
CA ASP A 113 -23.78 14.61 0.94
C ASP A 113 -23.43 13.21 1.46
N LYS A 114 -23.31 12.22 0.55
CA LYS A 114 -22.74 10.89 0.88
C LYS A 114 -21.33 11.00 1.42
N LEU A 115 -20.48 11.86 0.85
CA LEU A 115 -19.11 12.07 1.31
C LEU A 115 -19.03 12.53 2.78
N LYS A 116 -20.04 13.26 3.27
CA LYS A 116 -20.12 13.68 4.69
C LYS A 116 -20.44 12.53 5.64
N LEU A 117 -20.96 11.42 5.12
CA LEU A 117 -21.34 10.22 5.87
C LEU A 117 -20.25 9.15 5.84
N VAL A 118 -19.17 9.39 5.09
CA VAL A 118 -18.05 8.45 4.97
C VAL A 118 -17.28 8.39 6.29
N SER A 119 -17.26 7.21 6.88
CA SER A 119 -16.44 6.95 8.07
C SER A 119 -14.97 6.75 7.67
N ALA A 120 -14.06 6.88 8.64
CA ALA A 120 -12.65 6.50 8.44
C ALA A 120 -12.44 4.99 8.15
N GLY A 121 -13.52 4.19 8.19
CA GLY A 121 -13.50 2.76 7.97
C GLY A 121 -12.80 1.97 9.07
N GLY A 122 -12.50 0.71 8.76
CA GLY A 122 -11.73 -0.18 9.61
C GLY A 122 -10.30 -0.39 9.12
N GLY A 123 -9.51 -1.08 9.92
CA GLY A 123 -8.18 -1.53 9.53
C GLY A 123 -7.85 -2.90 10.11
N PHE A 124 -6.57 -3.25 10.03
CA PHE A 124 -6.05 -4.56 10.45
C PHE A 124 -4.78 -4.36 11.28
N GLY A 125 -4.43 -5.38 12.08
CA GLY A 125 -3.16 -5.43 12.80
C GLY A 125 -1.96 -5.69 11.86
N PRO A 126 -0.72 -5.42 12.30
CA PRO A 126 0.46 -5.74 11.51
C PRO A 126 0.60 -7.26 11.32
N VAL A 127 1.15 -7.68 10.18
CA VAL A 127 1.38 -9.10 9.85
C VAL A 127 2.69 -9.66 10.42
N THR A 128 3.55 -8.78 10.94
CA THR A 128 4.76 -9.14 11.69
C THR A 128 4.75 -8.44 13.05
N ASP A 129 5.51 -8.99 14.00
CA ASP A 129 5.59 -8.41 15.35
C ASP A 129 6.22 -7.02 15.35
N THR A 130 7.16 -6.79 14.43
CA THR A 130 7.98 -5.59 14.30
C THR A 130 7.56 -4.70 13.13
N GLY A 131 6.34 -4.88 12.61
CA GLY A 131 5.83 -4.18 11.43
C GLY A 131 4.62 -3.29 11.69
N TYR A 132 4.07 -2.78 10.58
CA TYR A 132 2.92 -1.90 10.54
C TYR A 132 1.78 -2.49 9.70
N GLY A 133 0.53 -2.27 10.14
CA GLY A 133 -0.67 -2.44 9.33
C GLY A 133 -1.27 -1.08 9.02
N VAL A 134 -1.45 -0.76 7.74
CA VAL A 134 -1.98 0.55 7.31
C VAL A 134 -3.12 0.37 6.32
N SER A 135 -4.34 0.73 6.71
CA SER A 135 -5.46 0.87 5.77
C SER A 135 -5.77 2.32 5.50
N TYR A 136 -6.27 2.61 4.30
CA TYR A 136 -6.68 3.96 3.95
C TYR A 136 -7.89 4.00 3.03
N ILE A 137 -8.63 5.09 3.13
CA ILE A 137 -9.79 5.42 2.29
C ILE A 137 -9.53 6.79 1.68
N ILE A 138 -9.73 6.90 0.37
CA ILE A 138 -9.76 8.18 -0.36
C ILE A 138 -11.23 8.48 -0.61
N ALA A 139 -11.72 9.59 -0.07
CA ALA A 139 -13.13 9.99 -0.12
C ALA A 139 -13.26 11.34 -0.84
N GLY A 140 -13.74 11.30 -2.08
CA GLY A 140 -13.80 12.48 -2.94
C GLY A 140 -12.40 13.05 -3.23
N GLU A 141 -12.32 14.37 -3.35
CA GLU A 141 -11.09 15.09 -3.70
C GLU A 141 -10.35 15.64 -2.48
N ASP A 142 -11.03 15.79 -1.34
CA ASP A 142 -10.53 16.59 -0.21
C ASP A 142 -10.19 15.77 1.05
N GLN A 143 -10.49 14.47 1.07
CA GLN A 143 -10.36 13.66 2.27
C GLN A 143 -9.64 12.33 2.03
N ILE A 144 -8.61 12.08 2.84
CA ILE A 144 -7.95 10.78 2.97
C ILE A 144 -7.95 10.38 4.44
N SER A 145 -8.46 9.19 4.75
CA SER A 145 -8.49 8.63 6.10
C SER A 145 -7.49 7.48 6.20
N PHE A 146 -6.71 7.44 7.28
CA PHE A 146 -5.74 6.37 7.54
C PHE A 146 -6.01 5.71 8.89
N HIS A 147 -5.95 4.38 8.92
CA HIS A 147 -5.85 3.59 10.15
C HIS A 147 -4.47 2.92 10.20
N ILE A 148 -3.70 3.21 11.25
CA ILE A 148 -2.31 2.78 11.41
C ILE A 148 -2.17 1.95 12.69
N SER A 149 -1.74 0.70 12.55
CA SER A 149 -1.52 -0.24 13.66
C SER A 149 -0.06 -0.68 13.75
N SER A 150 0.42 -0.89 14.97
CA SER A 150 1.70 -1.51 15.29
C SER A 150 1.59 -2.18 16.67
N LYS A 151 2.47 -3.14 16.99
CA LYS A 151 2.46 -3.79 18.30
C LYS A 151 3.18 -2.94 19.33
N LYS A 152 2.58 -2.73 20.51
CA LYS A 152 3.22 -2.00 21.63
C LYS A 152 4.49 -2.68 22.13
N SER A 153 4.61 -3.99 21.94
CA SER A 153 5.77 -4.79 22.34
C SER A 153 6.98 -4.63 21.41
N ALA A 154 6.84 -3.97 20.26
CA ALA A 154 7.93 -3.80 19.30
C ALA A 154 8.59 -2.43 19.44
N GLU A 155 9.86 -2.43 19.84
CA GLU A 155 10.65 -1.22 20.09
C GLU A 155 10.88 -0.37 18.83
N ASN A 156 10.87 -1.00 17.65
CA ASN A 156 11.14 -0.34 16.37
C ASN A 156 9.90 0.30 15.72
N THR A 157 8.71 0.19 16.34
CA THR A 157 7.46 0.70 15.74
C THR A 157 6.69 1.64 16.65
N SER A 158 5.97 2.58 16.05
CA SER A 158 5.03 3.45 16.75
C SER A 158 3.98 4.00 15.79
N SER A 159 2.72 3.56 15.92
CA SER A 159 1.59 4.11 15.13
C SER A 159 1.49 5.64 15.25
N LYS A 160 1.76 6.20 16.44
CA LYS A 160 1.70 7.66 16.66
C LYS A 160 2.79 8.38 15.87
N LYS A 161 4.03 7.87 15.91
CA LYS A 161 5.14 8.48 15.15
C LYS A 161 4.89 8.37 13.64
N PHE A 162 4.51 7.18 13.17
CA PHE A 162 4.19 6.94 11.76
C PHE A 162 3.09 7.89 11.25
N ARG A 163 2.06 8.15 12.06
CA ARG A 163 1.00 9.12 11.71
C ARG A 163 1.54 10.53 11.51
N GLU A 164 2.42 11.01 12.39
CA GLU A 164 3.00 12.34 12.25
C GLU A 164 3.95 12.42 11.05
N ASP A 165 4.77 11.40 10.84
CA ASP A 165 5.66 11.29 9.69
C ASP A 165 4.85 11.28 8.37
N LEU A 166 3.76 10.52 8.32
CA LEU A 166 2.86 10.46 7.16
C LEU A 166 2.20 11.82 6.88
N LYS A 167 1.69 12.50 7.91
CA LYS A 167 1.11 13.85 7.75
C LYS A 167 2.14 14.86 7.25
N SER A 168 3.37 14.82 7.78
CA SER A 168 4.46 15.67 7.34
C SER A 168 4.83 15.40 5.89
N THR A 169 5.00 14.13 5.53
CA THR A 169 5.37 13.69 4.18
C THR A 169 4.31 14.09 3.15
N LEU A 170 3.02 13.89 3.43
CA LEU A 170 1.94 14.29 2.52
C LEU A 170 1.93 15.81 2.28
N ARG A 171 2.23 16.62 3.29
CA ARG A 171 2.33 18.08 3.15
C ARG A 171 3.53 18.50 2.31
N GLN A 172 4.69 17.89 2.56
CA GLN A 172 5.90 18.14 1.77
C GLN A 172 5.70 17.74 0.30
N MET A 173 5.04 16.60 0.05
CA MET A 173 4.70 16.17 -1.31
C MET A 173 3.77 17.17 -1.99
N ARG A 174 2.78 17.72 -1.28
CA ARG A 174 1.89 18.77 -1.81
C ARG A 174 2.66 20.03 -2.21
N GLU A 175 3.66 20.43 -1.44
CA GLU A 175 4.48 21.62 -1.72
C GLU A 175 5.29 21.50 -3.01
N LEU A 176 5.55 20.30 -3.51
CA LEU A 176 6.18 20.11 -4.83
C LEU A 176 5.30 20.55 -6.00
N PHE A 177 3.98 20.62 -5.80
CA PHE A 177 2.99 21.02 -6.82
C PHE A 177 2.55 22.49 -6.69
N ALA A 178 3.02 23.19 -5.66
CA ALA A 178 2.67 24.59 -5.39
C ALA A 178 3.49 25.59 -6.21
#